data_AF-A0A0B7HZK3-F1
#
_entry.id   AF-A0A0B7HZK3-F1
#
_cell.length_a   1.000
_cell.length_b   1.000
_cell.length_c   1.000
_cell.angle_alpha   90.00
_cell.angle_beta   90.00
_cell.angle_gamma   90.00
#
_symmetry.space_group_name_H-M   'P 1'
#
loop_
_entity.id
_entity.type
_entity.pdbx_description
1 polymer ?
#
loop_
_entity_poly.entity_id
_entity_poly.type
_entity_poly.pdbx_seq_one_letter_code
_entity_poly.pdbx_strand_id
1 'polypeptide(L)'
;MIGGVREARKNGLLTACIINNPNAPLSKEVDIPIEINVGAEFVTGSTRMKSGTSQKLVLNMISTALMIKIGRVKGNKMVNMQLNNHKLVDRGIRFVMDELQIDYPIAEQLLKENGSVKKAIDAYRKQLY
;
A
#
# COMPACT_ATOMS: atom_id res chain seq x y z
N MET A 1 -10.44 -9.77 -20.09
CA MET A 1 -9.62 -10.14 -18.90
C MET A 1 -8.89 -11.47 -19.12
N ILE A 2 -9.57 -12.58 -19.40
CA ILE A 2 -8.94 -13.91 -19.61
C ILE A 2 -7.84 -13.88 -20.68
N GLY A 3 -8.10 -13.30 -21.86
CA GLY A 3 -7.07 -13.20 -22.92
C GLY A 3 -5.80 -12.48 -22.47
N GLY A 4 -5.93 -11.39 -21.70
CA GLY A 4 -4.79 -10.64 -21.16
C GLY A 4 -4.00 -11.43 -20.12
N VAL A 5 -4.67 -12.18 -19.24
CA VAL A 5 -4.01 -13.07 -18.27
C VAL A 5 -3.28 -14.22 -18.98
N ARG A 6 -3.91 -14.85 -19.97
CA ARG A 6 -3.27 -15.91 -20.77
C ARG A 6 -2.01 -15.41 -21.44
N GLU A 7 -2.05 -14.20 -22.01
CA GLU A 7 -0.88 -13.59 -22.63
C GLU A 7 0.21 -13.27 -21.59
N ALA A 8 -0.15 -12.70 -20.43
CA ALA A 8 0.81 -12.46 -19.34
C ALA A 8 1.51 -13.75 -18.87
N ARG A 9 0.75 -14.86 -18.73
CA ARG A 9 1.30 -16.18 -18.39
C ARG A 9 2.21 -16.74 -19.47
N LYS A 10 1.84 -16.62 -20.75
CA LYS A 10 2.71 -17.03 -21.87
C LYS A 10 4.05 -16.30 -21.85
N ASN A 11 4.05 -15.05 -21.37
CA ASN A 11 5.25 -14.23 -21.18
C ASN A 11 5.95 -14.47 -19.81
N GLY A 12 5.57 -15.50 -19.05
CA GLY A 12 6.22 -15.88 -17.79
C GLY A 12 5.93 -14.94 -16.61
N LEU A 13 4.92 -14.07 -16.71
CA LEU A 13 4.54 -13.18 -15.61
C LEU A 13 3.67 -13.91 -14.59
N LEU A 14 3.88 -13.60 -13.30
CA LEU A 14 3.00 -14.04 -12.23
C LEU A 14 1.62 -13.41 -12.41
N THR A 15 0.57 -14.23 -12.36
CA THR A 15 -0.81 -13.78 -12.56
C THR A 15 -1.69 -14.06 -11.35
N ALA A 16 -2.55 -13.10 -11.03
CA ALA A 16 -3.55 -13.21 -9.98
C ALA A 16 -4.87 -12.58 -10.43
N CYS A 17 -5.99 -12.99 -9.84
CA CYS A 17 -7.28 -12.35 -10.05
C CYS A 17 -8.03 -12.13 -8.74
N ILE A 18 -8.90 -11.13 -8.69
CA ILE A 18 -9.86 -10.91 -7.61
C ILE A 18 -11.26 -11.07 -8.19
N ILE A 19 -12.02 -12.03 -7.69
CA ILE A 19 -13.31 -12.42 -8.27
C ILE A 19 -14.34 -12.60 -7.16
N ASN A 20 -15.59 -12.21 -7.43
CA ASN A 20 -16.69 -12.34 -6.48
C ASN A 20 -17.66 -13.50 -6.76
N ASN A 21 -17.44 -14.20 -7.87
CA ASN A 21 -18.17 -15.40 -8.26
C ASN A 21 -17.26 -16.63 -8.08
N PRO A 22 -17.60 -17.55 -7.16
CA PRO A 22 -16.83 -18.77 -6.97
C PRO A 22 -16.68 -19.58 -8.28
N ASN A 23 -15.52 -20.21 -8.46
CA ASN A 23 -15.22 -21.09 -9.61
C ASN A 23 -15.34 -20.42 -10.99
N ALA A 24 -15.20 -19.09 -11.07
CA ALA A 24 -15.26 -18.39 -12.34
C ALA A 24 -14.17 -18.89 -13.31
N PRO A 25 -14.41 -18.87 -14.64
CA PRO A 25 -13.42 -19.31 -15.62
C PRO A 25 -12.06 -18.64 -15.46
N LEU A 26 -12.02 -17.36 -15.10
CA LEU A 26 -10.78 -16.63 -14.88
C LEU A 26 -9.95 -17.16 -13.69
N SER A 27 -10.58 -17.69 -12.63
CA SER A 27 -9.87 -18.26 -11.49
C SER A 27 -8.99 -19.45 -11.88
N LYS A 28 -9.38 -20.17 -12.93
CA LYS A 28 -8.65 -21.33 -13.47
C LYS A 28 -7.50 -20.94 -14.40
N GLU A 29 -7.43 -19.66 -14.75
CA GLU A 29 -6.50 -19.12 -15.76
C GLU A 29 -5.38 -18.30 -15.12
N VAL A 30 -5.32 -18.19 -13.78
CA VAL A 30 -4.28 -17.44 -13.03
C VAL A 30 -3.50 -18.36 -12.08
N ASP A 31 -2.34 -17.91 -11.62
CA ASP A 31 -1.54 -18.62 -10.61
C ASP A 31 -2.14 -18.48 -9.21
N ILE A 32 -2.67 -17.30 -8.88
CA ILE A 32 -3.20 -16.98 -7.56
C ILE A 32 -4.64 -16.45 -7.69
N PRO A 33 -5.65 -17.33 -7.60
CA PRO A 33 -7.05 -16.90 -7.57
C PRO A 33 -7.44 -16.41 -6.17
N ILE A 34 -7.98 -15.20 -6.09
CA ILE A 34 -8.57 -14.62 -4.86
C ILE A 34 -10.08 -14.52 -5.06
N GLU A 35 -10.80 -15.54 -4.58
CA GLU A 35 -12.26 -15.62 -4.68
C GLU A 35 -12.94 -15.14 -3.38
N ILE A 36 -13.80 -14.13 -3.49
CA ILE A 36 -14.50 -13.53 -2.36
C ILE A 36 -16.00 -13.56 -2.64
N ASN A 37 -16.68 -14.60 -2.17
CA ASN A 37 -18.13 -14.70 -2.29
C ASN A 37 -18.81 -13.66 -1.38
N VAL A 38 -19.34 -12.60 -1.98
CA VAL A 38 -20.09 -11.56 -1.27
C VAL A 38 -21.61 -11.77 -1.31
N GLY A 39 -22.08 -12.82 -1.99
CA GLY A 39 -23.50 -13.10 -2.23
C GLY A 39 -24.18 -12.09 -3.15
N ALA A 40 -25.50 -12.21 -3.31
CA ALA A 40 -26.29 -11.34 -4.18
C ALA A 40 -26.25 -9.87 -3.73
N GLU A 41 -26.07 -8.95 -4.67
CA GLU A 41 -26.07 -7.51 -4.38
C GLU A 41 -27.46 -7.02 -3.93
N PHE A 42 -27.50 -5.98 -3.10
CA PHE A 42 -28.77 -5.40 -2.64
C PHE A 42 -29.58 -4.82 -3.81
N VAL A 43 -28.91 -4.07 -4.69
CA VAL A 43 -29.45 -3.73 -6.01
C VAL A 43 -28.97 -4.81 -6.97
N THR A 44 -29.89 -5.60 -7.50
CA THR A 44 -29.60 -6.72 -8.40
C THR A 44 -28.63 -6.31 -9.52
N GLY A 45 -27.48 -6.97 -9.58
CA GLY A 45 -26.44 -6.71 -10.59
C GLY A 45 -25.53 -5.50 -10.33
N SER A 46 -25.77 -4.70 -9.29
CA SER A 46 -24.94 -3.52 -8.97
C SER A 46 -23.66 -3.90 -8.23
N THR A 47 -22.72 -4.52 -8.95
CA THR A 47 -21.44 -5.02 -8.41
C THR A 47 -20.53 -3.93 -7.85
N ARG A 48 -20.80 -2.64 -8.12
CA ARG A 48 -20.08 -1.52 -7.46
C ARG A 48 -20.26 -1.49 -5.94
N MET A 49 -21.24 -2.23 -5.40
CA MET A 49 -21.56 -2.28 -3.97
C MET A 49 -20.64 -3.25 -3.21
N LYS A 50 -21.09 -4.48 -2.90
CA LYS A 50 -20.31 -5.40 -2.06
C LYS A 50 -19.09 -5.91 -2.81
N SER A 51 -19.25 -6.27 -4.09
CA SER A 51 -18.15 -6.78 -4.91
C SER A 51 -17.04 -5.72 -5.04
N GLY A 52 -17.37 -4.49 -5.41
CA GLY A 52 -16.42 -3.37 -5.49
C GLY A 52 -15.75 -3.05 -4.15
N THR A 53 -16.51 -3.08 -3.06
CA THR A 53 -15.94 -2.89 -1.71
C THR A 53 -14.93 -3.98 -1.35
N SER A 54 -15.25 -5.24 -1.62
CA SER A 54 -14.34 -6.36 -1.36
C SER A 54 -13.05 -6.27 -2.17
N GLN A 55 -13.13 -5.86 -3.44
CA GLN A 55 -11.97 -5.67 -4.30
C GLN A 55 -11.07 -4.54 -3.79
N LYS A 56 -11.66 -3.41 -3.35
CA LYS A 56 -10.91 -2.32 -2.71
C LYS A 56 -10.18 -2.78 -1.46
N LEU A 57 -10.82 -3.57 -0.61
CA LEU A 57 -10.19 -4.10 0.60
C LEU A 57 -9.00 -5.00 0.27
N VAL A 58 -9.15 -5.92 -0.68
CA VAL A 58 -8.05 -6.80 -1.10
C VAL A 58 -6.90 -6.03 -1.74
N LEU A 59 -7.17 -5.09 -2.66
CA LEU A 59 -6.12 -4.25 -3.25
C LEU A 59 -5.38 -3.42 -2.21
N ASN A 60 -6.09 -2.89 -1.22
CA ASN A 60 -5.49 -2.21 -0.07
C ASN A 60 -4.60 -3.14 0.76
N MET A 61 -5.04 -4.38 1.02
CA MET A 61 -4.25 -5.37 1.76
C MET A 61 -2.97 -5.73 1.01
N ILE A 62 -3.06 -6.05 -0.29
CA ILE A 62 -1.91 -6.44 -1.11
C ILE A 62 -0.88 -5.31 -1.15
N SER A 63 -1.30 -4.10 -1.51
CA SER A 63 -0.40 -2.95 -1.62
C SER A 63 0.20 -2.55 -0.28
N THR A 64 -0.59 -2.53 0.80
CA THR A 64 -0.10 -2.17 2.14
C THR A 64 0.87 -3.22 2.68
N ALA A 65 0.55 -4.52 2.55
CA ALA A 65 1.43 -5.60 3.01
C ALA A 65 2.78 -5.58 2.27
N LEU A 66 2.77 -5.33 0.95
CA LEU A 66 3.99 -5.14 0.18
C LEU A 66 4.81 -3.96 0.72
N MET A 67 4.19 -2.79 0.89
CA MET A 67 4.87 -1.58 1.37
C MET A 67 5.48 -1.75 2.77
N ILE A 68 4.83 -2.53 3.65
CA ILE A 68 5.40 -2.92 4.94
C ILE A 68 6.63 -3.81 4.74
N LYS A 69 6.51 -4.89 3.93
CA LYS A 69 7.61 -5.83 3.67
C LYS A 69 8.86 -5.17 3.09
N ILE A 70 8.71 -4.17 2.23
CA ILE A 70 9.85 -3.43 1.64
C ILE A 70 10.34 -2.27 2.52
N GLY A 71 9.91 -2.19 3.79
CA GLY A 71 10.43 -1.22 4.77
C GLY A 71 10.01 0.23 4.51
N ARG A 72 8.86 0.45 3.85
CA ARG A 72 8.28 1.81 3.66
C ARG A 72 7.35 2.24 4.80
N VAL A 73 7.06 1.32 5.72
CA VAL A 73 6.32 1.55 6.96
C VAL A 73 7.19 1.09 8.13
N LYS A 74 7.22 1.86 9.22
CA LYS A 74 7.91 1.52 10.46
C LYS A 74 6.90 1.55 11.61
N GLY A 75 6.70 0.44 12.29
CA GLY A 75 5.56 0.28 13.20
C GLY A 75 4.26 0.52 12.43
N ASN A 76 3.51 1.56 12.80
CA ASN A 76 2.31 2.03 12.09
C ASN A 76 2.52 3.37 11.34
N LYS A 77 3.77 3.83 11.19
CA LYS A 77 4.13 5.12 10.58
C LYS A 77 4.63 4.94 9.14
N MET A 78 4.03 5.67 8.19
CA MET A 78 4.47 5.69 6.80
C MET A 78 5.71 6.58 6.62
N VAL A 79 6.91 6.00 6.79
CA VAL A 79 8.18 6.76 6.81
C VAL A 79 8.68 7.20 5.42
N ASN A 80 8.03 6.74 4.35
CA ASN A 80 8.34 7.10 2.96
C ASN A 80 7.16 7.80 2.25
N MET A 81 6.36 8.56 2.98
CA MET A 81 5.27 9.34 2.40
C MET A 81 5.81 10.49 1.52
N GLN A 82 5.03 10.89 0.52
CA GLN A 82 5.34 12.06 -0.31
C GLN A 82 4.91 13.34 0.42
N LEU A 83 5.84 14.26 0.65
CA LEU A 83 5.63 15.47 1.43
C LEU A 83 5.08 16.63 0.58
N ASN A 84 3.93 16.41 -0.08
CA ASN A 84 3.44 17.30 -1.15
C ASN A 84 2.42 18.34 -0.67
N ASN A 85 2.11 18.40 0.61
CA ASN A 85 1.22 19.41 1.20
C ASN A 85 1.54 19.63 2.67
N HIS A 86 1.09 20.76 3.22
CA HIS A 86 1.35 21.16 4.60
C HIS A 86 0.98 20.08 5.63
N LYS A 87 -0.14 19.35 5.43
CA LYS A 87 -0.56 18.27 6.34
C LYS A 87 0.43 17.11 6.35
N LEU A 88 0.94 16.71 5.19
CA LEU A 88 1.91 15.61 5.07
C LEU A 88 3.29 16.04 5.56
N VAL A 89 3.67 17.30 5.34
CA VAL A 89 4.89 17.89 5.91
C VAL A 89 4.82 17.88 7.44
N ASP A 90 3.79 18.47 8.05
CA ASP A 90 3.60 18.50 9.50
C ASP A 90 3.59 17.08 10.11
N ARG A 91 2.88 16.14 9.48
CA ARG A 91 2.89 14.74 9.91
C ARG A 91 4.30 14.13 9.87
N GLY A 92 5.06 14.43 8.82
CA GLY A 92 6.44 13.98 8.69
C GLY A 92 7.32 14.51 9.82
N ILE A 93 7.18 15.79 10.17
CA ILE A 93 7.93 16.44 11.24
C ILE A 93 7.63 15.76 12.57
N ARG A 94 6.34 15.57 12.89
CA ARG A 94 5.93 14.85 14.11
C ARG A 94 6.48 13.43 14.17
N PHE A 95 6.52 12.72 13.04
CA PHE A 95 7.10 11.37 13.02
C PHE A 95 8.60 11.37 13.33
N VAL A 96 9.34 12.37 12.86
CA VAL A 96 10.77 12.54 13.18
C VAL A 96 10.95 12.91 14.65
N MET A 97 10.17 13.87 15.17
CA MET A 97 10.19 14.26 16.58
C MET A 97 9.95 13.06 17.49
N ASP A 98 8.87 12.31 17.25
CA ASP A 98 8.50 11.15 18.06
C ASP A 98 9.59 10.08 18.05
N GLU A 99 10.27 9.86 16.92
CA GLU A 99 11.26 8.79 16.78
C GLU A 99 12.62 9.16 17.38
N LEU A 100 13.01 10.44 17.27
CA LEU A 100 14.32 10.93 17.71
C LEU A 100 14.26 11.63 19.08
N GLN A 101 13.07 11.91 19.61
CA GLN A 101 12.84 12.66 20.85
C GLN A 101 13.51 14.05 20.81
N ILE A 102 13.26 14.78 19.72
CA ILE A 102 13.80 16.13 19.46
C ILE A 102 12.69 17.15 19.22
N ASP A 103 13.03 18.43 19.38
CA ASP A 103 12.10 19.54 19.20
C ASP A 103 11.70 19.76 17.73
N TYR A 104 10.52 20.35 17.55
CA TYR A 104 9.90 20.59 16.24
C TYR A 104 10.83 21.34 15.26
N PRO A 105 11.51 22.44 15.62
CA PRO A 105 12.36 23.17 14.67
C PRO A 105 13.52 22.32 14.14
N ILE A 106 14.09 21.45 14.98
CA ILE A 106 15.19 20.56 14.61
C ILE A 106 14.67 19.45 13.67
N ALA A 107 13.54 18.84 14.02
CA ALA A 107 12.90 17.82 13.18
C ALA A 107 12.46 18.38 11.82
N GLU A 108 11.96 19.62 11.78
CA GLU A 108 11.60 20.31 10.55
C GLU A 108 12.81 20.49 9.63
N GLN A 109 13.92 20.97 10.18
CA GLN A 109 15.15 21.17 9.42
C GLN A 109 15.69 19.84 8.86
N LEU A 110 15.76 18.80 9.71
CA LEU A 110 16.20 17.46 9.29
C LEU A 110 15.32 16.90 8.18
N LEU A 111 13.99 17.06 8.28
CA LEU A 111 13.06 16.57 7.27
C LEU A 111 13.22 17.33 5.95
N LYS A 112 13.42 18.65 5.99
CA LYS A 112 13.66 19.48 4.80
C LYS A 112 14.94 19.08 4.07
N GLU A 113 16.03 18.86 4.81
CA GLU A 113 17.33 18.47 4.24
C GLU A 113 17.31 17.07 3.61
N ASN A 114 16.57 16.14 4.19
CA ASN A 114 16.61 14.72 3.80
C ASN A 114 15.42 14.27 2.93
N GLY A 115 14.36 15.09 2.82
CA GLY A 115 13.21 14.90 1.94
C GLY A 115 12.25 13.74 2.30
N SER A 116 12.56 12.94 3.31
CA SER A 116 11.66 11.90 3.82
C SER A 116 11.96 11.57 5.28
N VAL A 117 10.95 11.10 6.00
CA VAL A 117 11.06 10.73 7.42
C VAL A 117 12.14 9.67 7.64
N LYS A 118 12.16 8.61 6.81
CA LYS A 118 13.18 7.55 6.90
C LYS A 118 14.59 8.11 6.75
N LYS A 119 14.86 8.89 5.70
CA LYS A 119 16.18 9.47 5.46
C LYS A 119 16.60 10.43 6.58
N ALA A 120 15.68 11.24 7.10
CA ALA A 120 15.96 12.15 8.21
C ALA A 120 16.38 11.39 9.48
N ILE A 121 15.66 10.33 9.85
CA ILE A 121 16.01 9.47 10.99
C ILE A 121 17.36 8.78 10.77
N ASP A 122 17.59 8.22 9.58
CA ASP A 122 18.82 7.51 9.25
C ASP A 122 20.03 8.45 9.26
N ALA A 123 19.88 9.68 8.75
CA ALA A 123 20.93 10.70 8.73
C ALA A 123 21.30 11.16 10.15
N TYR A 124 20.31 11.44 11.00
CA TYR A 124 20.54 11.84 12.39
C TYR A 124 21.28 10.76 13.18
N ARG A 125 20.87 9.48 13.04
CA ARG A 125 21.53 8.37 13.73
C ARG A 125 22.97 8.15 13.28
N LYS A 126 23.31 8.44 12.03
CA LYS A 126 24.68 8.37 11.52
C LYS A 126 25.61 9.46 12.05
N GLN A 127 25.07 10.57 12.57
CA GLN A 127 25.90 11.63 13.16
C GLN A 127 26.30 11.34 14.60
N LEU A 128 25.64 10.36 15.25
CA LEU A 128 25.90 9.97 16.64
C LEU A 128 26.98 8.87 16.78
N TYR A 129 27.46 8.32 15.66
CA TYR A 129 28.49 7.28 15.58
C TYR A 129 29.54 7.67 14.53
#